data_AF-A0A951PK49-F1
#
_entry.id   AF-A0A951PK49-F1
#
_cell.length_a   1.000
_cell.length_b   1.000
_cell.length_c   1.000
_cell.angle_alpha   90.00
_cell.angle_beta   90.00
_cell.angle_gamma   90.00
#
_symmetry.space_group_name_H-M   'P 1'
#
loop_
_entity.id
_entity.type
_entity.pdbx_description
1 polymer ?
#
loop_
_entity_poly.entity_id
_entity_poly.type
_entity_poly.pdbx_seq_one_letter_code
_entity_poly.pdbx_strand_id
1 'polypeptide(L)'
;MKWLGLGILAQAQKNAFYWDSCDTLQRSVFAVLQAAHSAEILIKAAIAQEHPLLIFSQIPKSSSTDDGLLGISDLLHQGKSIQYSELPERLWAVTGYKINELKTYQDFGKVRNIIQHVALPSSEFNQLTAEFIYKVIDPLIGDLWDFFAVEHCDVDSHEDDMFNILVRYGITYFRYPSRFSSQAEQALAGNEN
;
A
#
# COMPACT_ATOMS: atom_id res chain seq x y z
N MET A 1 -1.62 5.97 12.25
CA MET A 1 -1.93 5.01 11.17
C MET A 1 -0.98 5.14 9.97
N LYS A 2 -0.69 6.35 9.46
CA LYS A 2 0.24 6.57 8.34
C LYS A 2 1.56 5.78 8.46
N TRP A 3 2.30 5.95 9.56
CA TRP A 3 3.59 5.27 9.77
C TRP A 3 3.50 3.74 9.80
N LEU A 4 2.39 3.18 10.28
CA LEU A 4 2.14 1.73 10.21
C LEU A 4 1.99 1.28 8.76
N GLY A 5 1.22 2.03 7.95
CA GLY A 5 1.07 1.75 6.52
C GLY A 5 2.40 1.77 5.77
N LEU A 6 3.28 2.74 6.07
CA LEU A 6 4.62 2.84 5.47
C LEU A 6 5.57 1.73 5.95
N GLY A 7 5.48 1.32 7.23
CA GLY A 7 6.23 0.17 7.72
C GLY A 7 5.81 -1.14 7.03
N ILE A 8 4.50 -1.32 6.79
CA ILE A 8 4.00 -2.48 6.03
C ILE A 8 4.43 -2.39 4.56
N LEU A 9 4.47 -1.20 3.97
CA LEU A 9 5.00 -0.97 2.62
C LEU A 9 6.46 -1.43 2.52
N ALA A 10 7.28 -1.09 3.51
CA ALA A 10 8.69 -1.49 3.56
C ALA A 10 8.89 -3.01 3.56
N GLN A 11 8.04 -3.73 4.29
CA GLN A 11 8.04 -5.19 4.27
C GLN A 11 7.55 -5.74 2.93
N ALA A 12 6.54 -5.12 2.32
CA ALA A 12 6.04 -5.54 1.01
C ALA A 12 7.13 -5.39 -0.07
N GLN A 13 7.86 -4.27 -0.08
CA GLN A 13 8.97 -4.05 -1.02
C GLN A 13 10.10 -5.05 -0.80
N LYS A 14 10.50 -5.28 0.47
CA LYS A 14 11.49 -6.31 0.80
C LYS A 14 11.09 -7.67 0.21
N ASN A 15 9.85 -8.09 0.46
CA ASN A 15 9.37 -9.39 0.03
C ASN A 15 9.12 -9.53 -1.48
N ALA A 16 8.88 -8.42 -2.18
CA ALA A 16 8.72 -8.42 -3.63
C ALA A 16 10.06 -8.37 -4.38
N PHE A 17 11.04 -7.62 -3.85
CA PHE A 17 12.23 -7.23 -4.62
C PHE A 17 13.46 -8.05 -4.23
N TYR A 18 13.53 -8.50 -2.98
CA TYR A 18 14.71 -9.15 -2.43
C TYR A 18 14.36 -10.59 -2.05
N TRP A 19 15.14 -11.52 -2.58
CA TRP A 19 15.01 -12.95 -2.30
C TRP A 19 16.32 -13.48 -1.73
N ASP A 20 16.21 -14.40 -0.78
CA ASP A 20 17.33 -15.21 -0.31
C ASP A 20 17.15 -16.63 -0.82
N SER A 21 18.22 -17.21 -1.38
CA SER A 21 18.28 -18.59 -1.84
C SER A 21 17.97 -19.64 -0.77
N CYS A 22 18.07 -19.28 0.51
CA CYS A 22 17.72 -20.14 1.63
C CYS A 22 16.26 -20.01 2.09
N ASP A 23 15.44 -19.21 1.41
CA ASP A 23 14.09 -18.95 1.88
C ASP A 23 13.07 -20.02 1.47
N THR A 24 12.35 -20.53 2.46
CA THR A 24 11.24 -21.48 2.30
C THR A 24 9.87 -20.79 2.32
N LEU A 25 9.83 -19.50 2.64
CA LEU A 25 8.63 -18.68 2.70
C LEU A 25 8.22 -18.23 1.31
N GLN A 26 6.91 -18.26 1.04
CA GLN A 26 6.33 -17.67 -0.17
C GLN A 26 6.30 -16.13 -0.08
N ARG A 27 7.48 -15.50 -0.06
CA ARG A 27 7.62 -14.04 0.13
C ARG A 27 6.80 -13.22 -0.84
N SER A 28 6.79 -13.59 -2.11
CA SER A 28 6.04 -12.89 -3.15
C SER A 28 4.53 -12.85 -2.86
N VAL A 29 4.00 -13.88 -2.19
CA VAL A 29 2.61 -13.95 -1.72
C VAL A 29 2.39 -13.00 -0.54
N PHE A 30 3.30 -13.01 0.43
CA PHE A 30 3.27 -12.05 1.54
C PHE A 30 3.38 -10.61 1.05
N ALA A 31 4.17 -10.35 0.01
CA ALA A 31 4.31 -9.04 -0.60
C ALA A 31 2.94 -8.53 -1.11
N VAL A 32 2.15 -9.38 -1.76
CA VAL A 32 0.78 -9.04 -2.20
C VAL A 32 -0.11 -8.68 -1.02
N LEU A 33 -0.11 -9.52 0.02
CA LEU A 33 -0.94 -9.30 1.20
C LEU A 33 -0.56 -8.02 1.94
N GLN A 34 0.74 -7.76 2.08
CA GLN A 34 1.29 -6.60 2.76
C GLN A 34 1.07 -5.33 1.95
N ALA A 35 1.29 -5.32 0.63
CA ALA A 35 1.04 -4.15 -0.19
C ALA A 35 -0.44 -3.74 -0.15
N ALA A 36 -1.37 -4.70 -0.25
CA ALA A 36 -2.80 -4.42 -0.11
C ALA A 36 -3.15 -3.87 1.28
N HIS A 37 -2.58 -4.46 2.34
CA HIS A 37 -2.79 -3.97 3.71
C HIS A 37 -2.19 -2.59 3.94
N SER A 38 -1.02 -2.31 3.37
CA SER A 38 -0.40 -0.99 3.40
C SER A 38 -1.32 0.05 2.76
N ALA A 39 -1.80 -0.19 1.54
CA ALA A 39 -2.75 0.69 0.87
C ALA A 39 -4.02 0.91 1.71
N GLU A 40 -4.57 -0.14 2.30
CA GLU A 40 -5.74 -0.05 3.19
C GLU A 40 -5.49 0.87 4.39
N ILE A 41 -4.38 0.69 5.09
CA ILE A 41 -4.03 1.50 6.27
C ILE A 41 -3.72 2.94 5.88
N LEU A 42 -3.02 3.16 4.76
CA LEU A 42 -2.69 4.49 4.26
C LEU A 42 -3.96 5.25 3.86
N ILE A 43 -4.85 4.64 3.08
CA ILE A 43 -6.11 5.28 2.68
C ILE A 43 -6.98 5.58 3.90
N LYS A 44 -7.09 4.65 4.86
CA LYS A 44 -7.79 4.89 6.13
C LYS A 44 -7.13 6.00 6.95
N ALA A 45 -5.81 6.12 6.92
CA ALA A 45 -5.10 7.22 7.58
C ALA A 45 -5.44 8.57 6.96
N ALA A 46 -5.50 8.66 5.63
CA ALA A 46 -5.90 9.88 4.93
C ALA A 46 -7.35 10.27 5.26
N ILE A 47 -8.30 9.33 5.19
CA ILE A 47 -9.69 9.56 5.56
C ILE A 47 -9.80 10.02 7.02
N ALA A 48 -9.07 9.37 7.93
CA ALA A 48 -9.12 9.69 9.35
C ALA A 48 -8.47 11.03 9.73
N GLN A 49 -7.53 11.54 8.91
CA GLN A 49 -6.95 12.87 9.13
C GLN A 49 -7.99 13.97 8.94
N GLU A 50 -8.90 13.80 7.99
CA GLU A 50 -10.02 14.73 7.77
C GLU A 50 -11.20 14.41 8.71
N HIS A 51 -11.66 13.16 8.71
CA HIS A 51 -12.89 12.73 9.38
C HIS A 51 -12.74 11.31 9.98
N PRO A 52 -12.25 11.17 11.24
CA PRO A 52 -11.97 9.89 11.89
C PRO A 52 -13.11 8.87 11.88
N LEU A 53 -14.36 9.31 12.00
CA LEU A 53 -15.52 8.40 12.04
C LEU A 53 -15.83 7.75 10.69
N LEU A 54 -15.36 8.31 9.58
CA LEU A 54 -15.68 7.80 8.24
C LEU A 54 -14.89 6.55 7.84
N ILE A 55 -13.89 6.16 8.63
CA ILE A 55 -13.21 4.86 8.49
C ILE A 55 -14.06 3.69 9.00
N PHE A 56 -15.21 3.96 9.62
CA PHE A 56 -16.14 2.95 10.08
C PHE A 56 -17.32 2.78 9.09
N SER A 57 -17.67 1.52 8.81
CA SER A 57 -18.87 1.13 8.07
C SER A 57 -20.08 1.02 9.01
N GLN A 58 -19.84 0.71 10.28
CA GLN A 58 -20.86 0.66 11.33
C GLN A 58 -20.35 1.40 12.56
N ILE A 59 -21.08 2.44 12.96
CA ILE A 59 -20.87 3.18 14.20
C ILE A 59 -21.81 2.60 15.27
N PRO A 60 -21.35 2.38 16.51
CA PRO A 60 -22.21 1.93 17.61
C PRO A 60 -23.42 2.84 17.78
N LYS A 61 -24.59 2.25 18.05
CA LYS A 61 -25.82 3.01 18.27
C LYS A 61 -25.77 3.71 19.63
N SER A 62 -26.43 4.86 19.75
CA SER A 62 -26.56 5.59 21.03
C SER A 62 -27.25 4.77 22.13
N SER A 63 -28.04 3.75 21.77
CA SER A 63 -28.63 2.79 22.70
C SER A 63 -27.63 1.80 23.32
N SER A 64 -26.38 1.81 22.85
CA SER A 64 -25.33 0.86 23.22
C SER A 64 -24.17 1.53 23.96
N THR A 65 -24.30 2.82 24.27
CA THR A 65 -23.30 3.63 24.98
C THR A 65 -23.82 4.01 26.36
N ASP A 66 -23.08 3.68 27.41
CA ASP A 66 -23.51 3.91 28.80
C ASP A 66 -23.54 5.40 29.19
N ASP A 67 -22.70 6.24 28.56
CA ASP A 67 -22.50 7.66 28.92
C ASP A 67 -23.20 8.66 27.99
N GLY A 68 -24.06 8.20 27.07
CA GLY A 68 -24.82 9.06 26.15
C GLY A 68 -24.00 9.77 25.05
N LEU A 69 -22.67 9.68 25.09
CA LEU A 69 -21.75 10.08 24.03
C LEU A 69 -20.97 8.87 23.53
N LEU A 70 -20.72 8.84 22.22
CA LEU A 70 -19.92 7.79 21.60
C LEU A 70 -18.45 7.92 22.05
N GLY A 71 -17.99 6.96 22.85
CA GLY A 71 -16.62 6.89 23.31
C GLY A 71 -15.70 6.21 22.29
N ILE A 72 -14.39 6.46 22.44
CA ILE A 72 -13.34 5.72 21.71
C ILE A 72 -13.43 4.22 22.03
N SER A 73 -13.77 3.87 23.28
CA SER A 73 -13.94 2.47 23.70
C SER A 73 -15.04 1.77 22.88
N ASP A 74 -16.18 2.43 22.63
CA ASP A 74 -17.28 1.85 21.87
C ASP A 74 -16.87 1.59 20.41
N LEU A 75 -16.14 2.53 19.82
CA LEU A 75 -15.58 2.40 18.48
C LEU A 75 -14.57 1.25 18.37
N LEU A 76 -13.74 1.05 19.39
CA LEU A 76 -12.74 -0.03 19.41
C LEU A 76 -13.38 -1.42 19.58
N HIS A 77 -14.44 -1.54 20.37
CA HIS A 77 -15.07 -2.83 20.67
C HIS A 77 -16.13 -3.26 19.65
N GLN A 78 -16.85 -2.30 19.05
CA GLN A 78 -18.02 -2.57 18.21
C GLN A 78 -17.93 -1.96 16.81
N GLY A 79 -16.97 -1.05 16.57
CA GLY A 79 -16.77 -0.42 15.28
C GLY A 79 -16.28 -1.42 14.24
N LYS A 80 -16.96 -1.47 13.09
CA LYS A 80 -16.46 -2.18 11.91
C LYS A 80 -15.83 -1.20 10.98
N SER A 81 -14.56 -1.42 10.63
CA SER A 81 -13.91 -0.58 9.64
C SER A 81 -14.45 -0.84 8.23
N ILE A 82 -14.27 0.13 7.35
CA ILE A 82 -14.65 0.05 5.94
C ILE A 82 -13.82 -0.98 5.20
N GLN A 83 -14.42 -1.65 4.22
CA GLN A 83 -13.75 -2.69 3.45
C GLN A 83 -12.84 -2.10 2.36
N TYR A 84 -11.82 -2.86 1.97
CA TYR A 84 -10.86 -2.48 0.92
C TYR A 84 -11.51 -1.95 -0.36
N SER A 85 -12.60 -2.59 -0.82
CA SER A 85 -13.33 -2.21 -2.04
C SER A 85 -14.06 -0.87 -1.93
N GLU A 86 -14.42 -0.42 -0.73
CA GLU A 86 -15.12 0.85 -0.49
C GLU A 86 -14.16 2.04 -0.35
N LEU A 87 -12.86 1.77 -0.14
CA LEU A 87 -11.86 2.79 0.16
C LEU A 87 -11.70 3.88 -0.90
N PRO A 88 -11.65 3.57 -2.22
CA PRO A 88 -11.42 4.60 -3.24
C PRO A 88 -12.51 5.69 -3.25
N GLU A 89 -13.77 5.28 -3.15
CA GLU A 89 -14.91 6.22 -3.16
C GLU A 89 -14.92 7.10 -1.90
N ARG A 90 -14.65 6.51 -0.72
CA ARG A 90 -14.59 7.28 0.53
C ARG A 90 -13.39 8.22 0.56
N LEU A 91 -12.25 7.79 0.05
CA LEU A 91 -11.07 8.64 -0.07
C LEU A 91 -11.36 9.88 -0.91
N TRP A 92 -11.95 9.69 -2.10
CA TRP A 92 -12.34 10.78 -2.97
C TRP A 92 -13.35 11.72 -2.30
N ALA A 93 -14.41 11.17 -1.70
CA ALA A 93 -15.46 11.98 -1.08
C ALA A 93 -14.95 12.86 0.06
N VAL A 94 -13.92 12.41 0.79
CA VAL A 94 -13.41 13.08 1.98
C VAL A 94 -12.22 14.00 1.68
N THR A 95 -11.30 13.58 0.80
CA THR A 95 -10.04 14.29 0.55
C THR A 95 -9.99 14.97 -0.81
N GLY A 96 -10.92 14.66 -1.71
CA GLY A 96 -10.86 15.03 -3.13
C GLY A 96 -9.87 14.20 -3.96
N TYR A 97 -9.01 13.39 -3.33
CA TYR A 97 -8.01 12.57 -4.03
C TYR A 97 -8.67 11.41 -4.77
N LYS A 98 -8.33 11.25 -6.06
CA LYS A 98 -8.76 10.12 -6.89
C LYS A 98 -7.57 9.23 -7.20
N ILE A 99 -7.73 7.92 -7.00
CA ILE A 99 -6.75 6.94 -7.44
C ILE A 99 -6.80 6.90 -8.98
N ASN A 100 -5.77 7.43 -9.63
CA ASN A 100 -5.67 7.44 -11.10
C ASN A 100 -5.73 6.02 -11.68
N GLU A 101 -5.00 5.11 -11.05
CA GLU A 101 -4.88 3.70 -11.45
C GLU A 101 -5.91 2.81 -10.75
N LEU A 102 -7.18 3.21 -10.78
CA LEU A 102 -8.27 2.54 -10.05
C LEU A 102 -8.44 1.07 -10.47
N LYS A 103 -8.27 0.77 -11.77
CA LYS A 103 -8.33 -0.61 -12.27
C LYS A 103 -7.24 -1.48 -11.63
N THR A 104 -6.01 -0.95 -11.56
CA THR A 104 -4.88 -1.61 -10.91
C THR A 104 -5.17 -1.88 -9.44
N TYR A 105 -5.76 -0.91 -8.72
CA TYR A 105 -6.20 -1.11 -7.34
C TYR A 105 -7.24 -2.23 -7.18
N GLN A 106 -8.27 -2.23 -8.03
CA GLN A 106 -9.35 -3.22 -7.97
C GLN A 106 -8.86 -4.63 -8.31
N ASP A 107 -8.05 -4.77 -9.36
CA ASP A 107 -7.53 -6.06 -9.79
C ASP A 107 -6.54 -6.64 -8.76
N PHE A 108 -5.71 -5.79 -8.16
CA PHE A 108 -4.85 -6.20 -7.05
C PHE A 108 -5.65 -6.69 -5.84
N GLY A 109 -6.73 -5.99 -5.49
CA GLY A 109 -7.67 -6.41 -4.44
C GLY A 109 -8.30 -7.78 -4.71
N LYS A 110 -8.61 -8.12 -5.97
CA LYS A 110 -9.12 -9.45 -6.35
C LYS A 110 -8.07 -10.53 -6.10
N VAL A 111 -6.81 -10.30 -6.51
CA VAL A 111 -5.71 -11.24 -6.28
C VAL A 111 -5.50 -11.48 -4.78
N ARG A 112 -5.46 -10.42 -3.98
CA ARG A 112 -5.37 -10.51 -2.52
C ARG A 112 -6.51 -11.35 -1.93
N ASN A 113 -7.74 -11.16 -2.39
CA ASN A 113 -8.90 -11.93 -1.90
C ASN A 113 -8.83 -13.42 -2.27
N ILE A 114 -8.36 -13.74 -3.48
CA ILE A 114 -8.14 -15.12 -3.91
C ILE A 114 -7.10 -15.79 -2.99
N ILE A 115 -5.96 -15.14 -2.77
CA ILE A 115 -4.88 -15.63 -1.90
C ILE A 115 -5.39 -15.88 -0.47
N GLN A 116 -6.15 -14.95 0.10
CA GLN A 116 -6.59 -15.06 1.50
C GLN A 116 -7.70 -16.07 1.74
N HIS A 117 -8.61 -16.27 0.78
CA HIS A 117 -9.86 -17.00 1.04
C HIS A 117 -10.02 -18.27 0.22
N VAL A 118 -9.26 -18.43 -0.86
CA VAL A 118 -9.51 -19.49 -1.85
C VAL A 118 -8.30 -20.37 -2.03
N ALA A 119 -7.24 -19.84 -2.65
CA ALA A 119 -6.08 -20.60 -3.07
C ALA A 119 -4.92 -19.68 -3.48
N LEU A 120 -3.75 -20.28 -3.64
CA LEU A 120 -2.60 -19.62 -4.24
C LEU A 120 -2.62 -19.79 -5.76
N PRO A 121 -2.81 -18.72 -6.56
CA PRO A 121 -2.73 -18.84 -8.01
C PRO A 121 -1.29 -19.01 -8.49
N SER A 122 -1.09 -19.67 -9.63
CA SER A 122 0.22 -19.69 -10.30
C SER A 122 0.42 -18.37 -11.05
N SER A 123 1.14 -17.42 -10.46
CA SER A 123 1.35 -16.08 -11.02
C SER A 123 2.65 -15.45 -10.54
N GLU A 124 3.18 -14.51 -11.33
CA GLU A 124 4.35 -13.70 -10.97
C GLU A 124 3.94 -12.54 -10.06
N PHE A 125 4.00 -12.76 -8.74
CA PHE A 125 3.54 -11.78 -7.75
C PHE A 125 4.51 -10.62 -7.51
N ASN A 126 5.79 -10.78 -7.81
CA ASN A 126 6.80 -9.74 -7.58
C ASN A 126 6.54 -8.51 -8.46
N GLN A 127 6.44 -8.72 -9.77
CA GLN A 127 6.11 -7.66 -10.72
C GLN A 127 4.72 -7.07 -10.43
N LEU A 128 3.72 -7.91 -10.18
CA LEU A 128 2.37 -7.45 -9.83
C LEU A 128 2.39 -6.51 -8.61
N THR A 129 3.17 -6.87 -7.58
CA THR A 129 3.32 -6.05 -6.37
C THR A 129 4.08 -4.76 -6.66
N ALA A 130 5.15 -4.80 -7.45
CA ALA A 130 5.86 -3.60 -7.90
C ALA A 130 4.92 -2.63 -8.63
N GLU A 131 4.14 -3.14 -9.58
CA GLU A 131 3.17 -2.35 -10.33
C GLU A 131 2.15 -1.70 -9.40
N PHE A 132 1.57 -2.45 -8.46
CA PHE A 132 0.61 -1.89 -7.52
C PHE A 132 1.24 -0.81 -6.62
N ILE A 133 2.44 -1.05 -6.09
CA ILE A 133 3.13 -0.07 -5.24
C ILE A 133 3.37 1.22 -6.02
N TYR A 134 3.98 1.15 -7.20
CA TYR A 134 4.43 2.36 -7.90
C TYR A 134 3.37 3.05 -8.76
N LYS A 135 2.31 2.33 -9.16
CA LYS A 135 1.17 2.93 -9.87
C LYS A 135 0.08 3.44 -8.94
N VAL A 136 -0.02 2.92 -7.71
CA VAL A 136 -1.11 3.24 -6.78
C VAL A 136 -0.63 3.83 -5.46
N ILE A 137 0.27 3.16 -4.74
CA ILE A 137 0.69 3.61 -3.41
C ILE A 137 1.63 4.81 -3.50
N ASP A 138 2.64 4.78 -4.37
CA ASP A 138 3.64 5.85 -4.51
C ASP A 138 3.01 7.20 -4.89
N PRO A 139 2.11 7.29 -5.88
CA PRO A 139 1.37 8.54 -6.15
C PRO A 139 0.51 8.98 -4.95
N LEU A 140 -0.18 8.03 -4.29
CA LEU A 140 -1.05 8.32 -3.15
C LEU A 140 -0.29 8.97 -1.99
N ILE A 141 0.82 8.36 -1.55
CA ILE A 141 1.59 8.86 -0.41
C ILE A 141 2.34 10.14 -0.77
N GLY A 142 2.74 10.28 -2.02
CA GLY A 142 3.44 11.46 -2.48
C GLY A 142 2.53 12.67 -2.65
N ASP A 143 1.30 12.49 -3.12
CA ASP A 143 0.35 13.60 -3.28
C ASP A 143 -0.26 14.04 -1.94
N LEU A 144 -0.46 13.09 -1.01
CA LEU A 144 -1.06 13.39 0.30
C LEU A 144 -0.04 13.85 1.35
N TRP A 145 1.20 13.35 1.29
CA TRP A 145 2.20 13.56 2.36
C TRP A 145 3.62 13.86 1.87
N ASP A 146 3.84 14.03 0.57
CA ASP A 146 5.16 14.27 -0.04
C ASP A 146 6.20 13.19 0.34
N PHE A 147 5.73 11.94 0.42
CA PHE A 147 6.56 10.76 0.65
C PHE A 147 6.85 10.01 -0.65
N PHE A 148 7.91 9.22 -0.64
CA PHE A 148 8.36 8.44 -1.78
C PHE A 148 8.44 6.96 -1.39
N ALA A 149 7.82 6.07 -2.16
CA ALA A 149 7.79 4.64 -1.84
C ALA A 149 9.20 4.04 -1.79
N VAL A 150 10.10 4.57 -2.63
CA VAL A 150 11.52 4.22 -2.66
C VAL A 150 12.22 4.44 -1.30
N GLU A 151 11.79 5.39 -0.47
CA GLU A 151 12.41 5.62 0.85
C GLU A 151 11.96 4.61 1.91
N HIS A 152 11.00 3.75 1.59
CA HIS A 152 10.38 2.82 2.53
C HIS A 152 10.66 1.38 2.12
N CYS A 153 11.89 0.92 2.26
CA CYS A 153 12.28 -0.49 2.06
C CYS A 153 12.99 -1.05 3.30
N ASP A 154 12.63 -2.25 3.75
CA ASP A 154 13.26 -2.90 4.93
C ASP A 154 14.50 -3.71 4.52
N VAL A 155 15.39 -3.06 3.76
CA VAL A 155 16.67 -3.59 3.29
C VAL A 155 17.70 -2.47 3.39
N ASP A 156 18.82 -2.77 4.06
CA ASP A 156 19.96 -1.86 4.12
C ASP A 156 20.55 -1.70 2.71
N SER A 157 20.91 -0.48 2.34
CA SER A 157 21.49 -0.17 1.02
C SER A 157 20.58 -0.53 -0.18
N HIS A 158 19.25 -0.58 0.01
CA HIS A 158 18.28 -0.81 -1.07
C HIS A 158 18.40 0.17 -2.23
N GLU A 159 18.94 1.38 -2.00
CA GLU A 159 19.19 2.38 -3.03
C GLU A 159 20.17 1.92 -4.12
N ASP A 160 21.01 0.92 -3.85
CA ASP A 160 22.05 0.44 -4.76
C ASP A 160 21.46 -0.36 -5.94
N ASP A 161 20.33 -1.05 -5.75
CA ASP A 161 19.77 -1.99 -6.71
C ASP A 161 18.26 -1.85 -6.95
N MET A 162 17.49 -1.27 -6.03
CA MET A 162 16.03 -1.14 -6.15
C MET A 162 15.62 -0.51 -7.48
N PHE A 163 16.25 0.58 -7.92
CA PHE A 163 15.89 1.23 -9.18
C PHE A 163 16.08 0.31 -10.40
N ASN A 164 17.14 -0.48 -10.41
CA ASN A 164 17.36 -1.50 -11.44
C ASN A 164 16.29 -2.60 -11.38
N ILE A 165 15.88 -3.00 -10.18
CA ILE A 165 14.79 -3.97 -9.98
C ILE A 165 13.47 -3.43 -10.53
N LEU A 166 13.12 -2.17 -10.22
CA LEU A 166 11.91 -1.51 -10.73
C LEU A 166 11.87 -1.48 -12.24
N VAL A 167 12.97 -1.08 -12.87
CA VAL A 167 13.12 -1.05 -14.33
C VAL A 167 12.98 -2.44 -14.94
N ARG A 168 13.57 -3.48 -14.34
CA ARG A 168 13.38 -4.89 -14.77
C ARG A 168 11.93 -5.36 -14.68
N TYR A 169 11.16 -4.84 -13.74
CA TYR A 169 9.72 -5.08 -13.64
C TYR A 169 8.88 -4.18 -14.55
N GLY A 170 9.52 -3.41 -15.44
CA GLY A 170 8.83 -2.52 -16.38
C GLY A 170 8.31 -1.23 -15.76
N ILE A 171 8.73 -0.90 -14.54
CA ILE A 171 8.37 0.35 -13.86
C ILE A 171 9.41 1.42 -14.25
N THR A 172 9.05 2.23 -15.24
CA THR A 172 9.92 3.33 -15.74
C THR A 172 9.50 4.70 -15.21
N TYR A 173 8.38 4.77 -14.50
CA TYR A 173 7.91 5.97 -13.81
C TYR A 173 7.71 5.66 -12.33
N PHE A 174 8.50 6.31 -11.48
CA PHE A 174 8.44 6.21 -10.03
C PHE A 174 8.92 7.54 -9.44
N ARG A 175 8.35 7.97 -8.31
CA ARG A 175 8.79 9.18 -7.61
C ARG A 175 10.01 8.87 -6.75
N TYR A 176 10.93 9.82 -6.65
CA TYR A 176 12.10 9.71 -5.78
C TYR A 176 12.57 11.10 -5.31
N PRO A 177 13.18 11.21 -4.12
CA PRO A 177 13.79 12.45 -3.65
C PRO A 177 15.08 12.74 -4.44
N SER A 178 15.50 14.00 -4.52
CA SER A 178 16.69 14.44 -5.29
C SER A 178 17.98 13.71 -4.91
N ARG A 179 18.09 13.19 -3.68
CA ARG A 179 19.27 12.42 -3.24
C ARG A 179 19.45 11.09 -3.99
N PHE A 180 18.41 10.60 -4.66
CA PHE A 180 18.43 9.36 -5.45
C PHE A 180 18.51 9.61 -6.97
N SER A 181 18.67 10.85 -7.42
CA SER A 181 18.70 11.19 -8.86
C SER A 181 19.77 10.38 -9.62
N SER A 182 20.97 10.26 -9.08
CA SER A 182 22.05 9.53 -9.76
C SER A 182 21.72 8.05 -9.97
N GLN A 183 21.19 7.37 -8.95
CA GLN A 183 20.85 5.95 -9.01
C GLN A 183 19.65 5.70 -9.95
N ALA A 184 18.63 6.56 -9.87
CA ALA A 184 17.45 6.48 -10.72
C ALA A 184 17.79 6.70 -12.20
N GLU A 185 18.58 7.73 -12.51
CA GLU A 185 19.00 8.05 -13.88
C GLU A 185 19.87 6.93 -14.48
N GLN A 186 20.81 6.39 -13.71
CA GLN A 186 21.64 5.26 -14.15
C GLN A 186 20.81 4.02 -14.47
N ALA A 187 19.83 3.68 -13.63
CA ALA A 187 18.96 2.53 -13.85
C ALA A 187 18.09 2.69 -15.11
N LEU A 188 17.55 3.89 -15.33
CA LEU A 188 16.73 4.19 -16.51
C LEU A 188 17.55 4.16 -17.81
N ALA A 189 18.75 4.74 -17.80
CA ALA A 189 19.66 4.73 -18.96
C ALA A 189 20.18 3.33 -19.31
N GLY A 190 20.35 2.46 -18.32
CA GLY A 190 20.78 1.08 -18.51
C GLY A 190 19.76 0.18 -19.25
N ASN A 191 18.50 0.61 -19.38
CA ASN A 191 17.43 -0.13 -20.06
C ASN A 191 17.31 0.16 -21.56
N GLU A 192 18.07 1.14 -22.07
CA GLU A 192 18.04 1.55 -23.49
C GLU A 192 19.06 0.80 -24.38
N ASN A 193 19.83 -0.14 -23.80
CA ASN A 193 20.78 -1.02 -24.51
C ASN A 193 20.34 -2.48 -24.47
#